data_AF-A0A183HIX2-F1
#
_entry.id   AF-A0A183HIX2-F1
#
_cell.length_a   1.000
_cell.length_b   1.000
_cell.length_c   1.000
_cell.angle_alpha   90.00
_cell.angle_beta   90.00
_cell.angle_gamma   90.00
#
_symmetry.space_group_name_H-M   'P 1'
#
loop_
_entity.id
_entity.type
_entity.pdbx_description
1 polymer ?
#
loop_
_entity_poly.entity_id
_entity_poly.type
_entity_poly.pdbx_seq_one_letter_code
_entity_poly.pdbx_strand_id
1 'polypeptide(L)'
;MFCDECFRQQQLQVEHQRFVYENGAEIYVKLKSDKNDEPVKTANGDLIAPFNATPSLIRPERHATTRRAVAKCSMVFKMTSLNTIHQLKIKIYQKTGQLPNDQLIYMKERLLNDSDTLEEARVDPQELIETPLTLIVQQPTDIPTEPRQLERGFADTALSHS
;
A
#
# COMPACT_ATOMS: atom_id res chain seq x y z
N MET A 1 3.38 -42.26 25.71
CA MET A 1 2.54 -41.07 25.97
C MET A 1 3.31 -39.90 25.37
N PHE A 2 2.79 -39.26 24.32
CA PHE A 2 3.43 -38.09 23.73
C PHE A 2 3.18 -36.88 24.63
N CYS A 3 4.19 -36.05 24.86
CA CYS A 3 4.10 -34.85 25.68
C CYS A 3 3.40 -33.74 24.86
N ASP A 4 2.12 -33.48 25.13
CA ASP A 4 1.33 -32.48 24.39
C ASP A 4 1.88 -31.05 24.55
N GLU A 5 2.42 -30.71 25.73
CA GLU A 5 3.07 -29.40 25.94
C GLU A 5 4.35 -29.26 25.11
N CYS A 6 5.15 -30.32 25.01
CA CYS A 6 6.38 -30.33 24.24
C CYS A 6 6.09 -30.10 22.74
N PHE A 7 5.03 -30.74 22.23
CA PHE A 7 4.57 -30.55 20.85
C PHE A 7 4.11 -29.11 20.60
N ARG A 8 3.33 -28.53 21.52
CA ARG A 8 2.88 -27.13 21.43
C ARG A 8 4.06 -26.15 21.44
N GLN A 9 5.03 -26.34 22.33
CA GLN A 9 6.22 -25.50 22.43
C GLN A 9 7.05 -25.55 21.14
N GLN A 10 7.23 -26.75 20.58
CA GLN A 10 7.93 -26.94 19.32
C GLN A 10 7.21 -26.25 18.17
N GLN A 11 5.88 -26.33 18.11
CA GLN A 11 5.08 -25.66 17.09
C GLN A 11 5.24 -24.13 17.15
N LEU A 12 5.22 -23.54 18.35
CA LEU A 12 5.45 -22.11 18.54
C LEU A 12 6.86 -21.69 18.12
N GLN A 13 7.89 -22.50 18.42
CA GLN A 13 9.25 -22.23 17.98
C GLN A 13 9.39 -22.27 16.45
N VAL A 14 8.78 -23.26 15.80
CA VAL A 14 8.79 -23.37 14.33
C VAL A 14 8.05 -22.21 13.69
N GLU A 15 6.93 -21.78 14.26
CA GLU A 15 6.20 -20.60 13.80
C GLU A 15 7.06 -19.33 13.94
N HIS A 16 7.72 -19.16 15.08
CA HIS A 16 8.59 -18.01 15.34
C HIS A 16 9.73 -17.90 14.32
N GLN A 17 10.34 -19.03 13.93
CA GLN A 17 11.44 -19.05 12.97
C GLN A 17 11.07 -18.47 11.60
N ARG A 18 9.79 -18.44 11.23
CA ARG A 18 9.34 -17.82 9.96
C ARG A 18 9.55 -16.31 9.93
N PHE A 19 9.61 -15.68 11.09
CA PHE A 19 9.75 -14.23 11.25
C PHE A 19 11.20 -13.80 11.55
N VAL A 20 12.12 -14.75 11.69
CA VAL A 20 13.53 -14.49 11.99
C VAL A 20 14.38 -14.70 10.73
N TYR A 21 15.03 -13.63 10.26
CA TYR A 21 15.85 -13.66 9.04
C TYR A 21 17.08 -12.75 9.19
N GLU A 22 18.11 -13.29 9.83
CA GLU A 22 19.36 -12.59 10.16
C GLU A 22 20.17 -12.17 8.93
N ASN A 23 20.19 -12.99 7.88
CA ASN A 23 20.92 -12.72 6.63
C ASN A 23 20.22 -11.68 5.72
N GLY A 24 19.07 -11.19 6.16
CA GLY A 24 18.21 -10.28 5.43
C GLY A 24 17.32 -10.99 4.42
N ALA A 25 16.08 -10.52 4.31
CA ALA A 25 15.08 -10.99 3.37
C ALA A 25 14.57 -9.82 2.52
N GLU A 26 13.91 -10.16 1.41
CA GLU A 26 13.26 -9.20 0.53
C GLU A 26 11.89 -8.81 1.08
N ILE A 27 11.75 -7.54 1.45
CA ILE A 27 10.50 -6.96 1.90
C ILE A 27 9.82 -6.28 0.72
N TYR A 28 8.69 -6.83 0.32
CA TYR A 28 7.88 -6.32 -0.79
C TYR A 28 6.85 -5.32 -0.29
N VAL A 29 6.85 -4.12 -0.88
CA VAL A 29 5.96 -3.02 -0.55
C VAL A 29 5.28 -2.52 -1.81
N LYS A 30 3.95 -2.50 -1.84
CA LYS A 30 3.14 -2.03 -2.97
C LYS A 30 2.44 -0.72 -2.58
N LEU A 31 2.61 0.30 -3.40
CA LEU A 31 1.87 1.56 -3.26
C LEU A 31 0.38 1.32 -3.60
N LYS A 32 -0.52 1.71 -2.70
CA LYS A 32 -1.96 1.72 -2.96
C LYS A 32 -2.25 2.86 -3.94
N SER A 33 -2.74 2.52 -5.13
CA SER A 33 -3.28 3.52 -6.05
C SER A 33 -4.65 3.97 -5.58
N ASP A 34 -4.95 5.27 -5.70
CA ASP A 34 -6.22 5.88 -5.29
C ASP A 34 -7.41 5.44 -6.18
N LYS A 35 -7.11 4.90 -7.37
CA LYS A 35 -8.14 4.36 -8.25
C LYS A 35 -8.61 3.01 -7.72
N ASN A 36 -9.73 3.07 -7.00
CA ASN A 36 -10.69 2.00 -6.79
C ASN A 36 -10.68 1.05 -8.01
N ASP A 37 -10.39 -0.24 -7.80
CA ASP A 37 -10.32 -1.29 -8.83
C ASP A 37 -11.73 -1.66 -9.32
N GLU A 38 -12.61 -0.66 -9.51
CA GLU A 38 -13.86 -0.83 -10.23
C GLU A 38 -13.57 -0.69 -11.72
N PRO A 39 -14.03 -1.64 -12.56
CA PRO A 39 -13.97 -1.45 -14.00
C PRO A 39 -14.76 -0.20 -14.33
N VAL A 40 -14.09 0.82 -14.88
CA VAL A 40 -14.73 2.02 -15.41
C VAL A 40 -15.74 1.57 -16.47
N LYS A 41 -17.01 1.49 -16.08
CA LYS A 41 -18.13 1.33 -17.00
C LYS A 41 -18.39 2.71 -17.60
N THR A 42 -17.75 3.00 -18.72
CA THR A 42 -18.22 4.11 -19.56
C THR A 42 -19.45 3.61 -20.31
N ALA A 43 -20.59 4.23 -20.07
CA ALA A 43 -21.73 4.16 -20.96
C ALA A 43 -21.34 4.82 -22.29
N ASN A 44 -21.54 4.11 -23.40
CA ASN A 44 -21.22 4.49 -24.79
C ASN A 44 -19.81 4.04 -25.21
N GLY A 45 -19.78 2.86 -25.81
CA GLY A 45 -18.56 2.21 -26.30
C GLY A 45 -18.08 2.80 -27.62
N ASP A 46 -17.44 3.97 -27.56
CA ASP A 46 -16.54 4.43 -28.62
C ASP A 46 -15.35 5.19 -28.01
N LEU A 47 -14.14 4.72 -28.36
CA LEU A 47 -12.88 5.30 -27.94
C LEU A 47 -12.51 6.46 -28.86
N ILE A 48 -12.64 7.69 -28.38
CA ILE A 48 -11.95 8.84 -28.99
C ILE A 48 -11.08 9.49 -27.91
N ALA A 49 -9.79 9.24 -27.99
CA ALA A 49 -8.80 10.09 -27.34
C ALA A 49 -8.64 11.37 -28.17
N PRO A 50 -8.68 12.59 -27.59
CA PRO A 50 -8.08 13.73 -28.21
C PRO A 50 -6.69 13.91 -27.60
N PHE A 51 -5.68 13.24 -28.14
CA PHE A 51 -4.34 13.79 -28.05
C PHE A 51 -3.62 13.59 -29.38
N ASN A 52 -3.23 14.72 -29.97
CA ASN A 52 -2.57 14.82 -31.25
C ASN A 52 -1.32 13.95 -31.35
N ALA A 53 -1.15 13.42 -32.56
CA ALA A 53 -0.07 12.56 -33.00
C ALA A 53 1.35 13.07 -32.71
N THR A 54 2.22 12.18 -32.23
CA THR A 54 3.41 11.70 -32.95
C THR A 54 3.93 10.41 -32.28
N PRO A 55 4.59 9.49 -33.03
CA PRO A 55 4.32 8.06 -32.88
C PRO A 55 5.42 7.31 -32.12
N SER A 56 5.02 6.41 -31.23
CA SER A 56 5.85 5.28 -30.81
C SER A 56 4.95 4.09 -30.55
N LEU A 57 5.17 3.04 -31.33
CA LEU A 57 4.47 1.76 -31.34
C LEU A 57 4.52 1.08 -29.96
N ILE A 58 3.53 1.30 -29.11
CA ILE A 58 3.21 0.35 -28.03
C ILE A 58 1.70 0.22 -27.94
N ARG A 59 1.19 -0.81 -28.63
CA ARG A 59 -0.13 -1.38 -28.45
C ARG A 59 -0.42 -1.47 -26.94
N PRO A 60 -1.55 -0.96 -26.41
CA PRO A 60 -1.95 -1.28 -25.05
C PRO A 60 -2.39 -2.74 -25.07
N GLU A 61 -1.41 -3.65 -24.97
CA GLU A 61 -1.66 -5.03 -24.63
C GLU A 61 -2.39 -5.01 -23.30
N ARG A 62 -3.68 -5.36 -23.35
CA ARG A 62 -4.49 -5.73 -22.19
C ARG A 62 -3.74 -6.87 -21.51
N HIS A 63 -2.85 -6.52 -20.59
CA HIS A 63 -2.11 -7.50 -19.82
C HIS A 63 -3.13 -8.17 -18.92
N ALA A 64 -3.56 -9.36 -19.31
CA ALA A 64 -4.16 -10.29 -18.40
C ALA A 64 -3.22 -10.39 -17.19
N THR A 65 -3.66 -9.90 -16.04
CA THR A 65 -2.92 -9.96 -14.78
C THR A 65 -2.95 -11.39 -14.29
N THR A 66 -2.05 -12.20 -14.82
CA THR A 66 -1.73 -13.51 -14.25
C THR A 66 -1.14 -13.30 -12.85
N ARG A 67 -1.25 -14.29 -11.95
CA ARG A 67 -0.72 -14.23 -10.57
C ARG A 67 0.75 -13.79 -10.47
N ARG A 68 1.54 -13.91 -11.55
CA ARG A 68 2.94 -13.44 -11.65
C ARG A 68 3.10 -11.92 -11.84
N ALA A 69 2.03 -11.17 -12.09
CA ALA A 69 2.10 -9.73 -12.35
C ALA A 69 2.09 -8.87 -11.08
N VAL A 70 1.61 -9.40 -9.94
CA VAL A 70 1.49 -8.63 -8.68
C VAL A 70 2.86 -8.16 -8.16
N ALA A 71 3.91 -8.97 -8.35
CA ALA A 71 5.29 -8.62 -8.01
C ALA A 71 5.89 -7.50 -8.89
N LYS A 72 5.33 -7.22 -10.09
CA LYS A 72 5.92 -6.23 -11.01
C LYS A 72 5.68 -4.77 -10.60
N CYS A 73 4.76 -4.50 -9.67
CA CYS A 73 4.49 -3.15 -9.17
C CYS A 73 4.90 -2.94 -7.71
N SER A 74 5.63 -3.89 -7.12
CA SER A 74 6.12 -3.80 -5.74
C SER A 74 7.54 -3.25 -5.71
N MET A 75 7.81 -2.37 -4.76
CA MET A 75 9.15 -2.01 -4.35
C MET A 75 9.73 -3.11 -3.46
N VAL A 76 11.00 -3.45 -3.67
CA VAL A 76 11.70 -4.47 -2.88
C VAL A 76 12.81 -3.82 -2.06
N PHE A 77 12.89 -4.18 -0.79
CA PHE A 77 13.91 -3.71 0.15
C PHE A 77 14.53 -4.89 0.89
N LYS A 78 15.86 -5.01 0.88
CA LYS A 78 16.56 -6.04 1.68
C LYS A 78 16.70 -5.56 3.13
N MET A 79 16.15 -6.32 4.09
CA MET A 79 16.14 -5.98 5.53
C MET A 79 16.21 -7.24 6.40
N THR A 80 16.75 -7.14 7.60
CA THR A 80 16.75 -8.21 8.62
C THR A 80 15.51 -8.11 9.51
N SER A 81 15.18 -9.18 10.24
CA SER A 81 14.00 -9.22 11.11
C SER A 81 14.07 -8.18 12.25
N LEU A 82 15.29 -7.84 12.68
CA LEU A 82 15.57 -6.81 13.69
C LEU A 82 15.42 -5.36 13.18
N ASN A 83 15.26 -5.15 11.87
CA ASN A 83 15.02 -3.80 11.37
C ASN A 83 13.61 -3.33 11.74
N THR A 84 13.48 -2.05 12.07
CA THR A 84 12.19 -1.45 12.42
C THR A 84 11.39 -1.02 11.20
N ILE A 85 10.07 -0.88 11.38
CA ILE A 85 9.18 -0.30 10.36
C ILE A 85 9.61 1.13 10.01
N HIS A 86 10.09 1.90 10.99
CA HIS A 86 10.65 3.23 10.71
C HIS A 86 11.85 3.18 9.76
N GLN A 87 12.75 2.20 9.92
CA GLN A 87 13.88 2.01 9.00
C GLN A 87 13.42 1.63 7.58
N LEU A 88 12.33 0.86 7.45
CA LEU A 88 11.69 0.60 6.15
C LEU A 88 11.15 1.89 5.53
N LYS A 89 10.47 2.74 6.30
CA LYS A 89 9.97 4.05 5.84
C LYS A 89 11.08 4.96 5.33
N ILE A 90 12.23 4.98 6.02
CA ILE A 90 13.42 5.72 5.56
C ILE A 90 13.90 5.19 4.20
N LYS A 91 13.95 3.87 4.00
CA LYS A 91 14.32 3.28 2.70
C LYS A 91 13.32 3.61 1.59
N ILE A 92 12.03 3.64 1.92
CA ILE A 92 10.98 4.07 0.99
C ILE A 92 11.16 5.56 0.64
N TYR A 93 11.45 6.41 1.62
CA TYR A 93 11.73 7.83 1.40
C TYR A 93 12.91 8.03 0.45
N GLN A 94 14.02 7.32 0.67
CA GLN A 94 15.18 7.37 -0.22
C GLN A 94 14.84 6.97 -1.67
N LYS A 95 13.85 6.09 -1.86
CA LYS A 95 13.43 5.60 -3.17
C LYS A 95 12.35 6.46 -3.85
N THR A 96 11.48 7.11 -3.08
CA THR A 96 10.25 7.73 -3.58
C THR A 96 10.13 9.23 -3.29
N GLY A 97 10.94 9.76 -2.37
CA GLY A 97 10.84 11.12 -1.85
C GLY A 97 9.70 11.35 -0.85
N GLN A 98 8.86 10.35 -0.57
CA GLN A 98 7.73 10.49 0.37
C GLN A 98 8.21 10.50 1.81
N LEU A 99 7.90 11.55 2.59
CA LEU A 99 8.39 11.67 3.96
C LEU A 99 7.89 10.51 4.83
N PRO A 100 8.69 9.98 5.78
CA PRO A 100 8.28 8.87 6.63
C PRO A 100 6.95 9.08 7.38
N ASN A 101 6.64 10.33 7.76
CA ASN A 101 5.40 10.68 8.45
C ASN A 101 4.16 10.58 7.54
N ASP A 102 4.34 10.75 6.23
CA ASP A 102 3.28 10.66 5.23
C ASP A 102 3.06 9.21 4.76
N GLN A 103 3.85 8.26 5.27
CA GLN A 103 3.78 6.85 4.90
C GLN A 103 2.99 6.05 5.93
N LEU A 104 1.87 5.45 5.52
CA LEU A 104 1.17 4.43 6.29
C LEU A 104 1.47 3.05 5.69
N ILE A 105 2.06 2.16 6.48
CA ILE A 105 2.40 0.80 6.04
C ILE A 105 1.44 -0.19 6.69
N TYR A 106 0.70 -0.92 5.87
CA TYR A 106 -0.25 -1.93 6.28
C TYR A 106 0.25 -3.33 5.93
N MET A 107 0.10 -4.25 6.86
CA MET A 107 0.14 -5.68 6.61
C MET A 107 -1.29 -6.20 6.65
N LYS A 108 -1.83 -6.58 5.48
CA LYS A 108 -3.27 -6.86 5.31
C LYS A 108 -4.08 -5.64 5.77
N GLU A 109 -4.83 -5.76 6.85
CA GLU A 109 -5.67 -4.69 7.43
C GLU A 109 -5.03 -4.00 8.65
N ARG A 110 -3.85 -4.46 9.08
CA ARG A 110 -3.18 -3.95 10.28
C ARG A 110 -2.14 -2.89 9.93
N LEU A 111 -2.31 -1.68 10.46
CA LEU A 111 -1.29 -0.63 10.43
C LEU A 111 -0.09 -1.07 11.28
N LEU A 112 1.12 -0.95 10.72
CA LEU A 112 2.35 -1.30 11.41
C LEU A 112 2.92 -0.09 12.16
N ASN A 113 3.40 -0.30 13.39
CA ASN A 113 3.95 0.77 14.22
C ASN A 113 5.43 0.99 13.90
N ASP A 114 5.87 2.25 13.96
CA ASP A 114 7.24 2.65 13.63
C ASP A 114 8.31 2.01 14.55
N SER A 115 7.96 1.78 15.82
CA SER A 115 8.84 1.19 16.83
C SER A 115 9.05 -0.31 16.64
N ASP A 116 8.07 -1.00 16.04
CA ASP A 116 8.10 -2.45 15.94
C ASP A 116 9.20 -2.86 14.95
N THR A 117 9.93 -3.92 15.31
CA THR A 117 10.76 -4.66 14.37
C THR A 117 9.88 -5.44 13.38
N LEU A 118 10.44 -5.85 12.24
CA LEU A 118 9.71 -6.69 11.30
C LEU A 118 9.33 -8.06 11.93
N GLU A 119 10.17 -8.55 12.86
CA GLU A 119 9.90 -9.74 13.67
C GLU A 119 8.68 -9.58 14.59
N GLU A 120 8.66 -8.51 15.39
CA GLU A 120 7.56 -8.18 16.30
C GLU A 120 6.27 -7.90 15.52
N ALA A 121 6.41 -7.27 14.36
CA ALA A 121 5.34 -7.09 13.39
C ALA A 121 4.94 -8.39 12.67
N ARG A 122 5.54 -9.55 12.96
CA ARG A 122 5.18 -10.85 12.37
C ARG A 122 5.19 -10.81 10.83
N VAL A 123 6.16 -10.11 10.25
CA VAL A 123 6.29 -10.00 8.79
C VAL A 123 7.00 -11.26 8.28
N ASP A 124 6.26 -12.12 7.57
CA ASP A 124 6.83 -13.29 6.89
C ASP A 124 7.23 -12.92 5.45
N PRO A 125 8.53 -12.91 5.10
CA PRO A 125 8.99 -12.58 3.76
C PRO A 125 8.44 -13.50 2.66
N GLN A 126 8.15 -14.77 2.98
CA GLN A 126 7.56 -15.71 2.02
C GLN A 126 6.11 -15.33 1.68
N GLU A 127 5.36 -14.86 2.67
CA GLU A 127 3.98 -14.40 2.48
C GLU A 127 3.95 -13.10 1.64
N LEU A 128 4.96 -12.23 1.80
CA LEU A 128 5.05 -10.97 1.05
C LEU A 128 5.18 -11.13 -0.47
N ILE A 129 5.58 -12.30 -0.94
CA ILE A 129 5.61 -12.62 -2.38
C ILE A 129 4.20 -12.61 -2.98
N GLU A 130 3.21 -13.08 -2.21
CA GLU A 130 1.81 -13.14 -2.62
C GLU A 130 1.04 -11.91 -2.17
N THR A 131 1.25 -11.48 -0.92
CA THR A 131 0.56 -10.35 -0.29
C THR A 131 1.59 -9.34 0.22
N PRO A 132 2.09 -8.44 -0.63
CA PRO A 132 3.07 -7.43 -0.22
C PRO A 132 2.48 -6.45 0.80
N LEU A 133 3.35 -5.78 1.56
CA LEU A 133 2.94 -4.69 2.45
C LEU A 133 2.30 -3.58 1.62
N THR A 134 1.21 -3.01 2.10
CA THR A 134 0.51 -1.91 1.42
C THR A 134 1.01 -0.58 1.96
N LEU A 135 1.56 0.26 1.09
CA LEU A 135 1.92 1.64 1.38
C LEU A 135 0.78 2.56 0.95
N ILE A 136 0.26 3.35 1.88
CA ILE A 136 -0.64 4.47 1.60
C ILE A 136 0.13 5.75 1.89
N VAL A 137 0.20 6.64 0.89
CA VAL A 137 0.82 7.95 1.04
C VAL A 137 -0.26 8.97 1.36
N GLN A 138 -0.09 9.70 2.45
CA GLN A 138 -0.94 10.84 2.78
C GLN A 138 -0.52 12.01 1.91
N GLN A 139 -1.45 12.55 1.12
CA GLN A 139 -1.22 13.83 0.46
C GLN A 139 -1.54 14.95 1.45
N PRO A 140 -0.79 16.06 1.44
CA PRO A 140 -1.22 17.28 2.11
C PRO A 140 -2.63 17.59 1.61
N THR A 141 -3.58 17.69 2.53
CA THR A 141 -4.89 18.21 2.14
C THR A 141 -4.66 19.68 1.86
N ASP A 142 -4.75 20.10 0.60
CA ASP A 142 -4.91 21.52 0.29
C ASP A 142 -6.23 21.94 0.94
N ILE A 143 -6.15 22.46 2.16
CA ILE A 143 -7.28 23.13 2.79
C ILE A 143 -7.51 24.34 1.89
N PRO A 144 -8.66 24.47 1.21
CA PRO A 144 -8.93 25.66 0.45
C PRO A 144 -8.89 26.83 1.43
N THR A 145 -7.87 27.68 1.30
CA THR A 145 -7.74 28.93 2.07
C THR A 145 -8.92 29.86 1.79
N GLU A 146 -9.62 29.64 0.68
CA GLU A 146 -10.86 30.33 0.38
C GLU A 146 -12.04 29.71 1.14
N PRO A 147 -12.82 30.53 1.88
CA PRO A 147 -14.07 30.06 2.46
C PRO A 147 -14.94 29.51 1.32
N ARG A 148 -15.49 28.30 1.52
CA ARG A 148 -16.44 27.70 0.56
C ARG A 148 -17.46 28.76 0.19
N GLN A 149 -17.54 29.11 -1.10
CA GLN A 149 -18.59 29.99 -1.57
C GLN A 149 -19.93 29.33 -1.23
N LEU A 150 -20.76 30.07 -0.51
CA LEU A 150 -22.10 29.63 -0.14
C LEU A 150 -22.85 29.33 -1.45
N GLU A 151 -23.27 28.08 -1.68
CA GLU A 151 -24.04 27.77 -2.88
C GLU A 151 -25.33 28.61 -2.87
N ARG A 152 -25.73 29.10 -4.05
CA ARG A 152 -26.81 30.08 -4.22
C ARG A 152 -28.13 29.66 -3.54
N GLY A 153 -28.39 28.36 -3.39
CA GLY A 153 -29.56 27.82 -2.69
C GLY A 153 -29.52 27.89 -1.15
N PHE A 154 -28.35 28.06 -0.53
CA PHE A 154 -28.25 28.26 0.93
C PHE A 154 -28.60 29.69 1.34
N ALA A 155 -28.39 30.68 0.47
CA ALA A 155 -28.74 32.08 0.74
C ALA A 155 -30.27 32.27 0.86
N ASP A 156 -31.03 31.56 0.02
CA ASP A 156 -32.48 31.75 -0.08
C ASP A 156 -33.27 31.11 1.08
N THR A 157 -32.67 30.16 1.80
CA THR A 157 -33.36 29.47 2.91
C THR A 157 -33.25 30.24 4.23
N ALA A 158 -32.17 31.02 4.42
CA ALA A 158 -31.86 31.66 5.71
C ALA A 158 -32.57 33.01 5.95
N LEU A 159 -33.15 33.64 4.91
CA LEU A 159 -33.77 34.98 5.01
C LEU A 159 -35.32 34.96 4.99
N SER A 160 -35.94 33.79 5.17
CA SER A 160 -37.41 33.65 5.10
C SER A 160 -38.16 33.87 6.43
N HIS A 161 -37.51 34.43 7.46
CA HIS A 161 -38.19 34.79 8.71
C HIS A 161 -37.91 36.24 9.15
N SER A 162 -38.97 37.05 9.00
CA SER A 162 -39.37 38.32 9.67
C SER A 162 -38.43 39.52 9.64
#